data_AF-A0A072P469-F1
#
_entry.id   AF-A0A072P469-F1
#
_cell.length_a   1.000
_cell.length_b   1.000
_cell.length_c   1.000
_cell.angle_alpha   90.00
_cell.angle_beta   90.00
_cell.angle_gamma   90.00
#
_symmetry.space_group_name_H-M   'P 1'
#
loop_
_entity.id
_entity.type
_entity.pdbx_description
1 polymer ?
#
loop_
_entity_poly.entity_id
_entity_poly.type
_entity_poly.pdbx_seq_one_letter_code
_entity_poly.pdbx_strand_id
1 'polypeptide(L)'
;MVTQVRIGYVPEHYLLPLHLAAQNALFPPSLEVTLVPFPAGTGHMILSLRAKEIDLAIGLTEGWIAGLLNDSVKTQSVEDKGYSIVGSWVSTPLRWAIVTGRNRDDIRSVADLKQHRKVGVSRLGSGSHVMAFVLAQQEGWLKQSSDTKSEDLAIVPLGPFKDLRDGMTSSTADFFMWEHFTTKPYFHGADSPLKKIGEIYTPWPSWHIAASSSTFPPSGHSSNETLGQIFEALDKGIAMFNGSPDQAVRMLGTGEAGCHYSEDDAREWLKDVKFVDGTKGVDKKVASSVVDVLKGANVIGQAVTLVDGDGVVGISR
;
A
#
# COMPACT_ATOMS: atom_id res chain seq x y z
N MET A 1 9.61 -30.63 -12.86
CA MET A 1 8.22 -30.17 -12.69
C MET A 1 8.26 -28.65 -12.68
N VAL A 2 7.33 -27.97 -13.34
CA VAL A 2 7.22 -26.51 -13.31
C VAL A 2 6.40 -26.12 -12.08
N THR A 3 6.89 -25.17 -11.29
CA THR A 3 6.18 -24.65 -10.11
C THR A 3 5.35 -23.45 -10.53
N GLN A 4 4.04 -23.50 -10.27
CA GLN A 4 3.15 -22.37 -10.54
C GLN A 4 3.14 -21.40 -9.36
N VAL A 5 3.24 -20.11 -9.64
CA VAL A 5 3.22 -19.04 -8.64
C VAL A 5 2.31 -17.92 -9.09
N ARG A 6 1.30 -17.60 -8.30
CA ARG A 6 0.37 -16.49 -8.55
C ARG A 6 0.79 -15.29 -7.70
N ILE A 7 1.13 -14.19 -8.35
CA ILE A 7 1.55 -12.94 -7.68
C ILE A 7 0.41 -11.93 -7.76
N GLY A 8 -0.20 -11.64 -6.61
CA GLY A 8 -1.15 -10.55 -6.45
C GLY A 8 -0.48 -9.18 -6.48
N TYR A 9 -1.10 -8.23 -7.17
CA TYR A 9 -0.58 -6.86 -7.24
C TYR A 9 -1.72 -5.83 -7.36
N VAL A 10 -1.47 -4.60 -6.94
CA VAL A 10 -2.39 -3.49 -7.22
C VAL A 10 -2.03 -2.88 -8.58
N PRO A 11 -2.98 -2.68 -9.51
CA PRO A 11 -2.69 -2.10 -10.82
C PRO A 11 -2.38 -0.61 -10.71
N GLU A 12 -1.16 -0.30 -10.31
CA GLU A 12 -0.61 1.05 -10.10
C GLU A 12 0.86 1.10 -10.57
N HIS A 13 1.37 2.30 -10.85
CA HIS A 13 2.70 2.53 -11.42
C HIS A 13 3.86 1.93 -10.60
N TYR A 14 3.67 1.73 -9.29
CA TYR A 14 4.65 1.08 -8.42
C TYR A 14 4.94 -0.38 -8.80
N LEU A 15 4.12 -1.01 -9.65
CA LEU A 15 4.28 -2.41 -10.02
C LEU A 15 4.94 -2.59 -11.40
N LEU A 16 5.37 -1.51 -12.06
CA LEU A 16 6.08 -1.61 -13.34
C LEU A 16 7.28 -2.57 -13.33
N PRO A 17 8.17 -2.58 -12.32
CA PRO A 17 9.27 -3.56 -12.30
C PRO A 17 8.80 -5.02 -12.32
N LEU A 18 7.64 -5.32 -11.72
CA LEU A 18 7.03 -6.67 -11.75
C LEU A 18 6.56 -7.01 -13.17
N HIS A 19 5.87 -6.09 -13.84
CA HIS A 19 5.44 -6.28 -15.23
C HIS A 19 6.63 -6.45 -16.17
N LEU A 20 7.67 -5.64 -16.00
CA LEU A 20 8.92 -5.71 -16.73
C LEU A 20 9.59 -7.09 -16.55
N ALA A 21 9.64 -7.61 -15.31
CA ALA A 21 10.17 -8.94 -15.04
C ALA A 21 9.38 -10.06 -15.73
N ALA A 22 8.04 -9.98 -15.72
CA ALA A 22 7.17 -10.96 -16.37
C ALA A 22 7.29 -10.91 -17.90
N GLN A 23 7.21 -9.72 -18.51
CA GLN A 23 7.24 -9.54 -19.96
C GLN A 23 8.59 -9.92 -20.59
N ASN A 24 9.68 -9.79 -19.84
CA ASN A 24 11.03 -10.11 -20.32
C ASN A 24 11.53 -11.49 -19.85
N ALA A 25 10.62 -12.35 -19.36
CA ALA A 25 10.94 -13.71 -18.91
C ALA A 25 12.14 -13.77 -17.93
N LEU A 26 12.19 -12.84 -16.96
CA LEU A 26 13.28 -12.80 -15.98
C LEU A 26 13.13 -13.86 -14.88
N PHE A 27 11.93 -14.43 -14.74
CA PHE A 27 11.69 -15.63 -13.92
C PHE A 27 12.28 -16.86 -14.62
N PRO A 28 12.92 -17.79 -13.88
CA PRO A 28 13.51 -18.97 -14.48
C PRO A 28 12.43 -19.88 -15.11
N PRO A 29 12.76 -20.66 -16.16
CA PRO A 29 11.79 -21.54 -16.83
C PRO A 29 11.14 -22.62 -15.95
N SER A 30 11.72 -22.88 -14.76
CA SER A 30 11.13 -23.76 -13.75
C SER A 30 9.95 -23.14 -13.02
N LEU A 31 9.73 -21.82 -13.13
CA LEU A 31 8.65 -21.09 -12.49
C LEU A 31 7.68 -20.53 -13.54
N GLU A 32 6.43 -20.93 -13.45
CA GLU A 32 5.33 -20.33 -14.22
C GLU A 32 4.65 -19.28 -13.35
N VAL A 33 4.87 -18.00 -13.68
CA VAL A 33 4.35 -16.87 -12.90
C VAL A 33 3.11 -16.28 -13.56
N THR A 34 2.02 -16.18 -12.79
CA THR A 34 0.78 -15.50 -13.20
C THR A 34 0.55 -14.26 -12.34
N LEU A 35 0.40 -13.10 -12.98
CA LEU A 35 0.08 -11.85 -12.29
C LEU A 35 -1.45 -11.71 -12.12
N VAL A 36 -1.90 -11.46 -10.90
CA VAL A 36 -3.33 -11.36 -10.56
C VAL A 36 -3.64 -9.94 -10.04
N PRO A 37 -4.46 -9.13 -10.74
CA PRO A 37 -4.73 -7.75 -10.32
C PRO A 37 -5.74 -7.67 -9.16
N PHE A 38 -5.45 -6.81 -8.18
CA PHE A 38 -6.29 -6.50 -7.02
C PHE A 38 -6.55 -4.99 -6.88
N PRO A 39 -7.50 -4.42 -7.64
CA PRO A 39 -7.84 -2.99 -7.58
C PRO A 39 -8.30 -2.49 -6.20
N ALA A 40 -8.79 -3.40 -5.35
CA ALA A 40 -9.20 -3.11 -3.97
C ALA A 40 -8.03 -3.01 -2.97
N GLY A 41 -6.80 -3.26 -3.42
CA GLY A 41 -5.57 -3.08 -2.64
C GLY A 41 -5.22 -4.23 -1.69
N THR A 42 -4.27 -3.96 -0.79
CA THR A 42 -3.67 -4.94 0.14
C THR A 42 -4.69 -5.75 0.95
N GLY A 43 -5.81 -5.14 1.34
CA GLY A 43 -6.83 -5.84 2.13
C GLY A 43 -7.44 -7.05 1.41
N HIS A 44 -7.70 -6.92 0.11
CA HIS A 44 -8.21 -8.02 -0.69
C HIS A 44 -7.14 -9.10 -0.88
N MET A 45 -5.89 -8.70 -1.15
CA MET A 45 -4.78 -9.65 -1.27
C MET A 45 -4.53 -10.46 0.01
N ILE A 46 -4.73 -9.87 1.20
CA ILE A 46 -4.66 -10.61 2.48
C ILE A 46 -5.70 -11.74 2.53
N LEU A 47 -6.93 -11.47 2.11
CA LEU A 47 -7.99 -12.48 2.07
C LEU A 47 -7.65 -13.58 1.06
N SER A 48 -7.13 -13.20 -0.12
CA SER A 48 -6.75 -14.15 -1.17
C SER A 48 -5.53 -15.01 -0.82
N LEU A 49 -4.55 -14.50 -0.06
CA LEU A 49 -3.46 -15.31 0.49
C LEU A 49 -4.00 -16.37 1.45
N ARG A 50 -4.92 -15.99 2.35
CA ARG A 50 -5.57 -16.91 3.31
C ARG A 50 -6.47 -17.95 2.62
N ALA A 51 -7.13 -17.54 1.54
CA ALA A 51 -7.94 -18.42 0.69
C ALA A 51 -7.10 -19.27 -0.28
N LYS A 52 -5.77 -19.11 -0.30
CA LYS A 52 -4.85 -19.81 -1.20
C LYS A 52 -5.13 -19.54 -2.69
N GLU A 53 -5.67 -18.37 -3.00
CA GLU A 53 -5.95 -17.89 -4.35
C GLU A 53 -4.71 -17.26 -5.00
N ILE A 54 -3.77 -16.79 -4.19
CA ILE A 54 -2.46 -16.28 -4.59
C ILE A 54 -1.37 -16.80 -3.66
N ASP A 55 -0.12 -16.76 -4.12
CA ASP A 55 1.04 -17.34 -3.43
C ASP A 55 1.99 -16.26 -2.92
N LEU A 56 2.10 -15.15 -3.65
CA LEU A 56 2.80 -13.93 -3.27
C LEU A 56 1.92 -12.72 -3.53
N ALA A 57 2.22 -11.61 -2.86
CA ALA A 57 1.56 -10.34 -3.12
C ALA A 57 2.50 -9.16 -2.87
N ILE A 58 2.38 -8.11 -3.69
CA ILE A 58 3.11 -6.84 -3.51
C ILE A 58 2.09 -5.75 -3.18
N GLY A 59 2.19 -5.17 -1.98
CA GLY A 59 1.19 -4.26 -1.44
C GLY A 59 1.73 -3.28 -0.39
N LEU A 60 0.87 -2.39 0.09
CA LEU A 60 1.23 -1.37 1.08
C LEU A 60 1.63 -1.97 2.43
N THR A 61 2.74 -1.45 2.97
CA THR A 61 3.40 -1.91 4.21
C THR A 61 2.45 -2.00 5.40
N GLU A 62 1.72 -0.92 5.68
CA GLU A 62 0.85 -0.83 6.85
C GLU A 62 -0.34 -1.80 6.77
N GLY A 63 -0.81 -2.10 5.55
CA GLY A 63 -1.88 -3.06 5.33
C GLY A 63 -1.49 -4.47 5.73
N TRP A 64 -0.27 -4.90 5.37
CA TRP A 64 0.27 -6.21 5.76
C TRP A 64 0.44 -6.31 7.28
N ILE A 65 1.05 -5.30 7.90
CA ILE A 65 1.33 -5.32 9.34
C ILE A 65 0.01 -5.33 10.14
N ALA A 66 -0.96 -4.48 9.78
CA ALA A 66 -2.29 -4.51 10.40
C ALA A 66 -3.00 -5.86 10.21
N GLY A 67 -2.84 -6.48 9.05
CA GLY A 67 -3.41 -7.80 8.74
C GLY A 67 -2.86 -8.94 9.60
N LEU A 68 -1.61 -8.84 10.05
CA LEU A 68 -0.93 -9.85 10.89
C LEU A 68 -1.09 -9.62 12.40
N LEU A 69 -1.35 -8.37 12.82
CA LEU A 69 -1.32 -7.95 14.22
C LEU A 69 -2.66 -7.46 14.78
N ASN A 70 -3.73 -7.51 13.99
CA ASN A 70 -5.07 -7.20 14.50
C ASN A 70 -5.55 -8.25 15.51
N ASP A 71 -6.50 -7.84 16.35
CA ASP A 71 -6.92 -8.62 17.52
C ASP A 71 -7.52 -10.00 17.20
N SER A 72 -8.05 -10.22 15.99
CA SER A 72 -8.66 -11.51 15.63
C SER A 72 -7.65 -12.59 15.26
N VAL A 73 -6.42 -12.22 14.88
CA VAL A 73 -5.40 -13.17 14.41
C VAL A 73 -4.06 -13.08 15.16
N LYS A 74 -3.83 -12.05 15.98
CA LYS A 74 -2.51 -11.83 16.61
C LYS A 74 -2.01 -12.99 17.48
N THR A 75 -2.90 -13.79 18.05
CA THR A 75 -2.55 -14.94 18.91
C THR A 75 -2.41 -16.25 18.13
N GLN A 76 -2.67 -16.25 16.82
CA GLN A 76 -2.58 -17.42 15.97
C GLN A 76 -1.12 -17.68 15.56
N SER A 77 -0.83 -18.91 15.14
CA SER A 77 0.46 -19.25 14.51
C SER A 77 0.63 -18.51 13.17
N VAL A 78 1.86 -18.40 12.67
CA VAL A 78 2.08 -17.73 11.36
C VAL A 78 1.47 -18.52 10.20
N GLU A 79 1.37 -19.83 10.35
CA GLU A 79 0.68 -20.72 9.44
C GLU A 79 -0.82 -20.41 9.39
N ASP A 80 -1.45 -20.21 10.56
CA ASP A 80 -2.88 -19.87 10.68
C ASP A 80 -3.17 -18.43 10.25
N LYS A 81 -2.25 -17.48 10.48
CA LYS A 81 -2.34 -16.10 9.97
C LYS A 81 -2.37 -16.05 8.43
N GLY A 82 -1.78 -17.06 7.79
CA GLY A 82 -1.85 -17.36 6.35
C GLY A 82 -0.73 -16.76 5.50
N TYR A 83 0.09 -15.83 6.02
CA TYR A 83 1.20 -15.24 5.28
C TYR A 83 2.27 -14.64 6.20
N SER A 84 3.41 -14.29 5.61
CA SER A 84 4.46 -13.46 6.22
C SER A 84 4.95 -12.39 5.25
N ILE A 85 5.48 -11.28 5.78
CA ILE A 85 6.19 -10.27 4.99
C ILE A 85 7.63 -10.74 4.83
N VAL A 86 8.05 -10.98 3.58
CA VAL A 86 9.32 -11.65 3.25
C VAL A 86 10.29 -10.76 2.49
N GLY A 87 9.83 -9.59 2.02
CA GLY A 87 10.65 -8.67 1.25
C GLY A 87 10.13 -7.25 1.25
N SER A 88 10.98 -6.32 0.86
CA SER A 88 10.67 -4.91 0.63
C SER A 88 10.61 -4.63 -0.88
N TRP A 89 9.86 -3.60 -1.28
CA TRP A 89 9.64 -3.27 -2.70
C TRP A 89 10.02 -1.83 -3.04
N VAL A 90 9.39 -0.85 -2.40
CA VAL A 90 9.65 0.58 -2.62
C VAL A 90 10.33 1.16 -1.38
N SER A 91 11.44 1.89 -1.57
CA SER A 91 12.22 2.49 -0.49
C SER A 91 11.73 3.91 -0.15
N THR A 92 11.08 4.59 -1.08
CA THR A 92 10.55 5.94 -0.87
C THR A 92 9.15 5.96 -0.21
N PRO A 93 8.84 7.02 0.55
CA PRO A 93 7.49 7.31 0.99
C PRO A 93 6.45 7.35 -0.16
N LEU A 94 5.21 6.97 0.15
CA LEU A 94 4.07 7.16 -0.75
C LEU A 94 3.53 8.58 -0.61
N ARG A 95 3.31 9.25 -1.75
CA ARG A 95 2.69 10.57 -1.82
C ARG A 95 1.16 10.42 -1.84
N TRP A 96 0.51 10.85 -0.77
CA TRP A 96 -0.95 10.90 -0.67
C TRP A 96 -1.44 12.29 -1.02
N ALA A 97 -2.43 12.39 -1.91
CA ALA A 97 -3.18 13.62 -2.10
C ALA A 97 -4.29 13.73 -1.04
N ILE A 98 -4.45 14.93 -0.48
CA ILE A 98 -5.57 15.28 0.40
C ILE A 98 -6.60 15.98 -0.47
N VAL A 99 -7.80 15.41 -0.58
CA VAL A 99 -8.76 15.75 -1.63
C VAL A 99 -10.15 15.96 -1.05
N THR A 100 -10.85 16.99 -1.52
CA THR A 100 -12.25 17.31 -1.16
C THR A 100 -13.07 17.56 -2.43
N GLY A 101 -14.39 17.72 -2.27
CA GLY A 101 -15.28 18.07 -3.38
C GLY A 101 -14.94 19.44 -3.98
N ARG A 102 -15.00 19.57 -5.30
CA ARG A 102 -14.62 20.82 -6.01
C ARG A 102 -15.37 22.04 -5.48
N ASN A 103 -16.67 21.87 -5.19
CA ASN A 103 -17.60 22.93 -4.81
C ASN A 103 -17.56 23.27 -3.30
N ARG A 104 -16.63 22.69 -2.52
CA ARG A 104 -16.46 22.99 -1.08
C ARG A 104 -15.69 24.27 -0.85
N ASP A 105 -16.30 25.43 -1.05
CA ASP A 105 -15.63 26.73 -0.90
C ASP A 105 -15.12 27.03 0.52
N ASP A 106 -15.64 26.33 1.51
CA ASP A 106 -15.27 26.32 2.92
C ASP A 106 -14.00 25.51 3.23
N ILE A 107 -13.57 24.61 2.32
CA ILE A 107 -12.33 23.84 2.47
C ILE A 107 -11.39 24.15 1.30
N ARG A 108 -10.31 24.90 1.56
CA ARG A 108 -9.33 25.32 0.53
C ARG A 108 -7.92 24.84 0.81
N SER A 109 -7.64 24.44 2.04
CA SER A 109 -6.34 24.02 2.52
C SER A 109 -6.47 22.95 3.62
N VAL A 110 -5.36 22.30 3.96
CA VAL A 110 -5.31 21.35 5.09
C VAL A 110 -5.72 22.03 6.41
N ALA A 111 -5.38 23.31 6.61
CA ALA A 111 -5.73 24.05 7.82
C ALA A 111 -7.25 24.15 8.05
N ASP A 112 -8.04 24.21 6.98
CA ASP A 112 -9.51 24.29 7.06
C ASP A 112 -10.12 22.98 7.60
N LEU A 113 -9.43 21.84 7.42
CA LEU A 113 -9.88 20.53 7.94
C LEU A 113 -9.96 20.49 9.47
N LYS A 114 -9.34 21.45 10.17
CA LYS A 114 -9.51 21.60 11.62
C LYS A 114 -10.99 21.75 12.01
N GLN A 115 -11.82 22.35 11.14
CA GLN A 115 -13.26 22.52 11.31
C GLN A 115 -14.11 21.48 10.53
N HIS A 116 -13.46 20.61 9.74
CA HIS A 116 -14.10 19.68 8.80
C HIS A 116 -13.43 18.29 8.86
N ARG A 117 -13.77 17.52 9.89
CA ARG A 117 -13.05 16.31 10.31
C ARG A 117 -13.72 14.99 9.89
N LYS A 118 -14.72 15.00 9.01
CA LYS A 118 -15.29 13.76 8.46
C LYS A 118 -14.41 13.21 7.36
N VAL A 119 -13.60 12.21 7.66
CA VAL A 119 -12.68 11.61 6.69
C VAL A 119 -13.28 10.37 6.06
N GLY A 120 -13.39 10.37 4.73
CA GLY A 120 -13.75 9.21 3.94
C GLY A 120 -12.60 8.21 3.91
N VAL A 121 -12.87 6.96 4.28
CA VAL A 121 -11.87 5.87 4.22
C VAL A 121 -12.44 4.70 3.45
N SER A 122 -11.57 3.94 2.78
CA SER A 122 -12.07 2.80 2.00
C SER A 122 -12.67 1.71 2.86
N ARG A 123 -12.00 1.41 3.97
CA ARG A 123 -12.47 0.57 5.08
C ARG A 123 -11.67 0.91 6.33
N LEU A 124 -12.15 0.45 7.48
CA LEU A 124 -11.37 0.48 8.71
C LEU A 124 -10.06 -0.32 8.55
N GLY A 125 -8.96 0.25 9.04
CA GLY A 125 -7.61 -0.34 8.92
C GLY A 125 -6.98 -0.28 7.52
N SER A 126 -7.59 0.39 6.55
CA SER A 126 -6.96 0.68 5.24
C SER A 126 -5.85 1.72 5.35
N GLY A 127 -5.00 1.83 4.33
CA GLY A 127 -4.01 2.91 4.23
C GLY A 127 -4.66 4.30 4.35
N SER A 128 -5.82 4.52 3.71
CA SER A 128 -6.59 5.78 3.87
C SER A 128 -7.01 6.07 5.32
N HIS A 129 -7.28 5.04 6.12
CA HIS A 129 -7.61 5.19 7.54
C HIS A 129 -6.37 5.48 8.38
N VAL A 130 -5.29 4.72 8.18
CA VAL A 130 -4.02 4.92 8.89
C VAL A 130 -3.46 6.31 8.60
N MET A 131 -3.44 6.72 7.34
CA MET A 131 -2.90 8.01 6.94
C MET A 131 -3.76 9.18 7.42
N ALA A 132 -5.08 9.01 7.57
CA ALA A 132 -5.92 10.03 8.19
C ALA A 132 -5.47 10.31 9.63
N PHE A 133 -5.16 9.27 10.40
CA PHE A 133 -4.60 9.44 11.73
C PHE A 133 -3.22 10.11 11.69
N VAL A 134 -2.34 9.73 10.77
CA VAL A 134 -1.01 10.37 10.62
C VAL A 134 -1.16 11.86 10.32
N LEU A 135 -2.10 12.23 9.44
CA LEU A 135 -2.43 13.63 9.17
C LEU A 135 -2.90 14.34 10.43
N ALA A 136 -3.85 13.76 11.17
CA ALA A 136 -4.34 14.32 12.42
C ALA A 136 -3.23 14.51 13.46
N GLN A 137 -2.26 13.59 13.51
CA GLN A 137 -1.11 13.70 14.40
C GLN A 137 -0.19 14.86 13.99
N GLN A 138 0.14 14.97 12.70
CA GLN A 138 1.01 16.04 12.17
C GLN A 138 0.38 17.43 12.35
N GLU A 139 -0.93 17.52 12.17
CA GLU A 139 -1.69 18.76 12.33
C GLU A 139 -2.08 19.06 13.81
N GLY A 140 -1.65 18.20 14.75
CA GLY A 140 -1.91 18.37 16.19
C GLY A 140 -3.39 18.28 16.57
N TRP A 141 -4.21 17.56 15.79
CA TRP A 141 -5.64 17.37 16.04
C TRP A 141 -5.90 16.36 17.18
N LEU A 142 -4.96 15.46 17.42
CA LEU A 142 -5.00 14.46 18.48
C LEU A 142 -4.54 15.12 19.80
N LYS A 143 -5.46 15.53 20.67
CA LYS A 143 -5.08 16.05 22.00
C LYS A 143 -4.82 14.90 22.98
N GLN A 144 -3.77 15.05 23.79
CA GLN A 144 -3.57 14.28 25.01
C GLN A 144 -4.35 14.92 26.18
N SER A 145 -5.07 14.09 26.94
CA SER A 145 -5.63 14.31 28.29
C SER A 145 -7.03 14.96 28.48
N SER A 146 -7.88 14.14 29.13
CA SER A 146 -8.94 14.35 30.15
C SER A 146 -10.04 15.42 30.03
N ASP A 147 -10.01 16.36 29.10
CA ASP A 147 -11.13 17.32 28.94
C ASP A 147 -12.02 16.94 27.75
N THR A 148 -13.30 16.73 28.03
CA THR A 148 -14.34 16.01 27.26
C THR A 148 -14.81 16.67 25.96
N LYS A 149 -13.93 17.32 25.19
CA LYS A 149 -14.17 17.75 23.79
C LYS A 149 -12.89 17.66 22.92
N SER A 150 -12.20 16.52 22.94
CA SER A 150 -11.31 16.14 21.84
C SER A 150 -12.20 15.73 20.67
N GLU A 151 -12.33 16.57 19.64
CA GLU A 151 -13.07 16.19 18.43
C GLU A 151 -12.17 15.33 17.55
N ASP A 152 -12.08 14.04 17.86
CA ASP A 152 -11.35 13.06 17.06
C ASP A 152 -11.84 13.08 15.59
N LEU A 153 -11.03 12.57 14.67
CA LEU A 153 -11.46 12.37 13.28
C LEU A 153 -12.73 11.52 13.22
N ALA A 154 -13.77 12.02 12.56
CA ALA A 154 -14.97 11.24 12.28
C ALA A 154 -14.73 10.37 11.05
N ILE A 155 -14.44 9.09 11.27
CA ILE A 155 -14.18 8.14 10.19
C ILE A 155 -15.49 7.74 9.50
N VAL A 156 -15.55 7.89 8.17
CA VAL A 156 -16.69 7.50 7.34
C VAL A 156 -16.24 6.42 6.34
N PRO A 157 -16.53 5.13 6.59
CA PRO A 157 -16.25 4.07 5.63
C PRO A 157 -17.15 4.24 4.39
N LEU A 158 -16.55 4.49 3.23
CA LEU A 158 -17.28 4.72 1.98
C LEU A 158 -17.13 3.59 0.97
N GLY A 159 -16.03 2.83 1.03
CA GLY A 159 -15.77 1.73 0.09
C GLY A 159 -14.61 2.00 -0.88
N PRO A 160 -14.53 1.29 -2.01
CA PRO A 160 -13.43 1.47 -2.98
C PRO A 160 -13.32 2.90 -3.51
N PHE A 161 -12.24 3.15 -4.26
CA PHE A 161 -11.86 4.49 -4.72
C PHE A 161 -12.99 5.29 -5.40
N LYS A 162 -13.85 4.64 -6.20
CA LYS A 162 -15.01 5.33 -6.80
C LYS A 162 -15.95 5.90 -5.73
N ASP A 163 -16.31 5.12 -4.72
CA ASP A 163 -17.26 5.52 -3.68
C ASP A 163 -16.67 6.60 -2.77
N LEU A 164 -15.35 6.59 -2.56
CA LEU A 164 -14.64 7.70 -1.91
C LEU A 164 -14.81 9.02 -2.68
N ARG A 165 -14.66 9.00 -4.01
CA ARG A 165 -14.86 10.19 -4.85
C ARG A 165 -16.31 10.66 -4.79
N ASP A 166 -17.25 9.74 -4.93
CA ASP A 166 -18.68 10.05 -4.89
C ASP A 166 -19.07 10.67 -3.55
N GLY A 167 -18.56 10.14 -2.43
CA GLY A 167 -18.78 10.67 -1.08
C GLY A 167 -18.28 12.09 -0.85
N MET A 168 -17.29 12.56 -1.61
CA MET A 168 -16.87 13.97 -1.59
C MET A 168 -17.86 14.85 -2.35
N THR A 169 -18.32 14.39 -3.51
CA THR A 169 -19.26 15.16 -4.34
C THR A 169 -20.64 15.28 -3.70
N SER A 170 -21.07 14.26 -2.94
CA SER A 170 -22.31 14.27 -2.15
C SER A 170 -22.16 14.91 -0.77
N SER A 171 -20.96 15.35 -0.38
CA SER A 171 -20.64 15.88 0.97
C SER A 171 -20.95 14.90 2.12
N THR A 172 -20.89 13.59 1.85
CA THR A 172 -21.02 12.54 2.88
C THR A 172 -19.79 12.54 3.81
N ALA A 173 -18.63 12.89 3.27
CA ALA A 173 -17.41 13.16 4.03
C ALA A 173 -16.77 14.48 3.53
N ASP A 174 -15.93 15.07 4.37
CA ASP A 174 -15.27 16.36 4.13
C ASP A 174 -14.04 16.23 3.24
N PHE A 175 -13.26 15.18 3.45
CA PHE A 175 -12.08 14.88 2.64
C PHE A 175 -11.81 13.38 2.63
N PHE A 176 -11.02 12.93 1.67
CA PHE A 176 -10.36 11.63 1.71
C PHE A 176 -8.91 11.78 1.25
N MET A 177 -8.15 10.71 1.41
CA MET A 177 -6.78 10.65 0.91
C MET A 177 -6.58 9.39 0.10
N TRP A 178 -5.82 9.52 -0.97
CA TRP A 178 -5.41 8.40 -1.83
C TRP A 178 -4.08 8.74 -2.52
N GLU A 179 -3.48 7.77 -3.22
CA GLU A 179 -2.25 7.97 -3.99
C GLU A 179 -2.42 9.14 -4.98
N HIS A 180 -1.41 10.03 -5.03
CA HIS A 180 -1.46 11.30 -5.73
C HIS A 180 -1.79 11.18 -7.23
N PHE A 181 -0.99 10.43 -7.99
CA PHE A 181 -1.12 10.38 -9.45
C PHE A 181 -2.38 9.64 -9.89
N THR A 182 -2.80 8.63 -9.14
CA THR A 182 -4.04 7.87 -9.36
C THR A 182 -5.27 8.76 -9.12
N THR A 183 -5.13 9.75 -8.23
CA THR A 183 -6.22 10.68 -7.92
C THR A 183 -6.19 11.94 -8.77
N LYS A 184 -5.04 12.29 -9.36
CA LYS A 184 -4.84 13.52 -10.14
C LYS A 184 -5.88 13.74 -11.25
N PRO A 185 -6.27 12.73 -12.05
CA PRO A 185 -7.32 12.90 -13.06
C PRO A 185 -8.66 13.43 -12.53
N TYR A 186 -8.92 13.28 -11.24
CA TYR A 186 -10.19 13.65 -10.61
C TYR A 186 -10.14 15.00 -9.88
N PHE A 187 -8.96 15.58 -9.67
CA PHE A 187 -8.79 16.89 -9.05
C PHE A 187 -8.06 17.92 -9.92
N HIS A 188 -7.47 17.50 -11.04
CA HIS A 188 -6.73 18.34 -11.96
C HIS A 188 -7.60 18.69 -13.18
N GLY A 189 -7.69 19.97 -13.52
CA GLY A 189 -8.56 20.49 -14.58
C GLY A 189 -9.69 21.38 -14.05
N ALA A 190 -10.30 22.16 -14.93
CA ALA A 190 -11.39 23.07 -14.55
C ALA A 190 -12.67 22.29 -14.17
N ASP A 191 -12.95 21.20 -14.90
CA ASP A 191 -14.19 20.42 -14.81
C ASP A 191 -14.07 19.20 -13.89
N SER A 192 -13.00 19.11 -13.10
CA SER A 192 -12.76 17.97 -12.22
C SER A 192 -13.75 17.98 -11.04
N PRO A 193 -14.35 16.83 -10.67
CA PRO A 193 -15.35 16.77 -9.58
C PRO A 193 -14.76 17.06 -8.19
N LEU A 194 -13.44 16.94 -8.07
CA LEU A 194 -12.71 17.14 -6.83
C LEU A 194 -11.72 18.30 -6.96
N LYS A 195 -11.11 18.67 -5.83
CA LYS A 195 -9.94 19.53 -5.75
C LYS A 195 -8.95 19.01 -4.71
N LYS A 196 -7.66 19.15 -5.00
CA LYS A 196 -6.58 18.85 -4.04
C LYS A 196 -6.38 20.07 -3.14
N ILE A 197 -6.30 19.82 -1.83
CA ILE A 197 -6.08 20.87 -0.80
C ILE A 197 -4.75 20.71 -0.07
N GLY A 198 -4.05 19.59 -0.29
CA GLY A 198 -2.75 19.31 0.31
C GLY A 198 -2.20 17.96 -0.10
N GLU A 199 -1.08 17.60 0.50
CA GLU A 199 -0.46 16.29 0.38
C GLU A 199 0.23 15.89 1.68
N ILE A 200 0.39 14.59 1.86
CA ILE A 200 1.12 14.00 2.98
C ILE A 200 1.90 12.79 2.49
N TYR A 201 3.06 12.54 3.06
CA TYR A 201 3.91 11.39 2.73
C TYR A 201 3.86 10.37 3.86
N THR A 202 3.92 9.08 3.53
CA THR A 202 4.09 8.05 4.57
C THR A 202 5.43 8.27 5.30
N PRO A 203 5.48 8.13 6.64
CA PRO A 203 6.76 8.21 7.35
C PRO A 203 7.61 6.95 7.19
N TRP A 204 7.13 5.94 6.45
CA TRP A 204 7.80 4.67 6.14
C TRP A 204 7.91 4.42 4.63
N PRO A 205 8.80 3.49 4.21
CA PRO A 205 8.81 2.88 2.88
C PRO A 205 7.49 2.18 2.55
N SER A 206 6.95 2.46 1.38
CA SER A 206 5.52 2.31 1.12
C SER A 206 5.06 0.90 0.75
N TRP A 207 5.93 0.04 0.21
CA TRP A 207 5.52 -1.26 -0.32
C TRP A 207 6.42 -2.41 0.15
N HIS A 208 5.78 -3.55 0.44
CA HIS A 208 6.42 -4.80 0.82
C HIS A 208 5.81 -6.00 0.08
N ILE A 209 6.56 -7.10 0.11
CA ILE A 209 6.24 -8.39 -0.49
C ILE A 209 5.78 -9.34 0.61
N ALA A 210 4.57 -9.87 0.49
CA ALA A 210 4.03 -10.91 1.34
C ALA A 210 4.05 -12.26 0.62
N ALA A 211 4.33 -13.34 1.35
CA ALA A 211 4.31 -14.70 0.85
C ALA A 211 3.36 -15.56 1.68
N SER A 212 2.59 -16.41 1.00
CA SER A 212 1.66 -17.35 1.64
C SER A 212 2.43 -18.35 2.51
N SER A 213 1.97 -18.54 3.76
CA SER A 213 2.56 -19.53 4.66
C SER A 213 2.28 -20.96 4.19
N SER A 214 1.26 -21.19 3.34
CA SER A 214 0.99 -22.52 2.78
C SER A 214 1.88 -22.88 1.61
N THR A 215 2.26 -21.89 0.79
CA THR A 215 3.13 -22.11 -0.38
C THR A 215 4.60 -21.97 -0.01
N PHE A 216 4.91 -21.06 0.92
CA PHE A 216 6.25 -20.75 1.41
C PHE A 216 6.35 -20.84 2.94
N PRO A 217 6.22 -22.05 3.52
CA PRO A 217 6.40 -22.22 4.97
C PRO A 217 7.84 -21.88 5.38
N PRO A 218 8.05 -21.23 6.56
CA PRO A 218 9.38 -20.79 7.00
C PRO A 218 10.47 -21.87 7.05
N SER A 219 10.08 -23.12 7.30
CA SER A 219 10.98 -24.28 7.43
C SER A 219 11.21 -25.06 6.12
N GLY A 220 10.57 -24.68 5.02
CA GLY A 220 10.63 -25.41 3.74
C GLY A 220 11.85 -25.06 2.89
N HIS A 221 12.79 -25.99 2.72
CA HIS A 221 13.99 -25.78 1.89
C HIS A 221 13.68 -25.45 0.42
N SER A 222 12.81 -26.23 -0.23
CA SER A 222 12.42 -25.97 -1.64
C SER A 222 11.65 -24.66 -1.82
N SER A 223 10.87 -24.28 -0.81
CA SER A 223 10.19 -22.98 -0.76
C SER A 223 11.19 -21.82 -0.68
N ASN A 224 12.27 -21.98 0.09
CA ASN A 224 13.33 -20.97 0.18
C ASN A 224 14.10 -20.79 -1.13
N GLU A 225 14.35 -21.87 -1.87
CA GLU A 225 14.98 -21.80 -3.20
C GLU A 225 14.07 -21.10 -4.21
N THR A 226 12.80 -21.49 -4.28
CA THR A 226 11.82 -20.88 -5.20
C THR A 226 11.65 -19.38 -4.90
N LEU A 227 11.54 -19.03 -3.62
CA LEU A 227 11.44 -17.63 -3.20
C LEU A 227 12.71 -16.84 -3.52
N GLY A 228 13.89 -17.47 -3.40
CA GLY A 228 15.17 -16.88 -3.84
C GLY A 228 15.20 -16.55 -5.33
N GLN A 229 14.76 -17.49 -6.18
CA GLN A 229 14.63 -17.28 -7.62
C GLN A 229 13.66 -16.14 -7.98
N ILE A 230 12.56 -16.03 -7.24
CA ILE A 230 11.59 -14.94 -7.40
C ILE A 230 12.24 -13.59 -7.06
N PHE A 231 12.94 -13.49 -5.92
CA PHE A 231 13.64 -12.25 -5.57
C PHE A 231 14.69 -11.84 -6.61
N GLU A 232 15.48 -12.78 -7.13
CA GLU A 232 16.44 -12.49 -8.19
C GLU A 232 15.76 -11.93 -9.46
N ALA A 233 14.61 -12.49 -9.85
CA ALA A 233 13.85 -12.00 -11.00
C ALA A 233 13.27 -10.60 -10.75
N LEU A 234 12.75 -10.36 -9.54
CA LEU A 234 12.23 -9.06 -9.11
C LEU A 234 13.34 -7.99 -9.08
N ASP A 235 14.52 -8.31 -8.55
CA ASP A 235 15.68 -7.41 -8.52
C ASP A 235 16.15 -7.05 -9.94
N LYS A 236 16.18 -8.02 -10.85
CA LYS A 236 16.44 -7.75 -12.28
C LYS A 236 15.37 -6.86 -12.92
N GLY A 237 14.10 -7.05 -12.55
CA GLY A 237 12.99 -6.20 -12.99
C GLY A 237 13.18 -4.75 -12.55
N ILE A 238 13.60 -4.53 -11.30
CA ILE A 238 13.95 -3.20 -10.76
C ILE A 238 15.15 -2.61 -11.49
N ALA A 239 16.21 -3.37 -11.72
CA ALA A 239 17.38 -2.91 -12.46
C ALA A 239 17.02 -2.48 -13.89
N MET A 240 16.16 -3.25 -14.56
CA MET A 240 15.68 -2.92 -15.91
C MET A 240 14.81 -1.66 -15.93
N PHE A 241 13.92 -1.51 -14.95
CA PHE A 241 13.13 -0.28 -14.75
C PHE A 241 14.04 0.93 -14.59
N ASN A 242 15.02 0.86 -13.68
CA ASN A 242 15.96 1.94 -13.41
C ASN A 242 16.81 2.30 -14.65
N GLY A 243 17.13 1.31 -15.49
CA GLY A 243 17.87 1.51 -16.73
C GLY A 243 17.03 2.02 -17.91
N SER A 244 15.69 2.02 -17.80
CA SER A 244 14.79 2.25 -18.96
C SER A 244 13.62 3.19 -18.63
N PRO A 245 13.86 4.43 -18.16
CA PRO A 245 12.80 5.36 -17.75
C PRO A 245 11.80 5.67 -18.88
N ASP A 246 12.25 5.79 -20.14
CA ASP A 246 11.32 6.04 -21.25
C ASP A 246 10.44 4.82 -21.57
N GLN A 247 10.89 3.60 -21.28
CA GLN A 247 10.03 2.42 -21.38
C GLN A 247 8.94 2.47 -20.32
N ALA A 248 9.30 2.81 -19.07
CA ALA A 248 8.32 2.99 -18.00
C ALA A 248 7.25 4.04 -18.36
N VAL A 249 7.66 5.21 -18.88
CA VAL A 249 6.73 6.24 -19.35
C VAL A 249 5.79 5.71 -20.44
N ARG A 250 6.31 4.98 -21.43
CA ARG A 250 5.48 4.38 -22.48
C ARG A 250 4.48 3.38 -21.92
N MET A 251 4.90 2.49 -21.03
CA MET A 251 4.02 1.47 -20.42
C MET A 251 2.87 2.11 -19.63
N LEU A 252 3.14 3.20 -18.91
CA LEU A 252 2.11 3.96 -18.20
C LEU A 252 1.19 4.71 -19.18
N GLY A 253 1.74 5.25 -20.27
CA GLY A 253 0.96 5.91 -21.32
C GLY A 253 0.04 4.96 -22.09
N THR A 254 0.44 3.70 -22.32
CA THR A 254 -0.38 2.72 -23.05
C THR A 254 -1.39 2.00 -22.17
N GLY A 255 -1.20 2.00 -20.85
CA GLY A 255 -2.07 1.25 -19.94
C GLY A 255 -1.74 -0.24 -19.85
N GLU A 256 -0.66 -0.70 -20.49
CA GLU A 256 -0.37 -2.14 -20.61
C GLU A 256 -0.01 -2.82 -19.28
N ALA A 257 0.39 -2.03 -18.28
CA ALA A 257 0.60 -2.49 -16.90
C ALA A 257 -0.69 -2.49 -16.05
N GLY A 258 -1.87 -2.41 -16.67
CA GLY A 258 -3.16 -2.36 -15.98
C GLY A 258 -3.49 -1.00 -15.36
N CYS A 259 -2.62 0.00 -15.53
CA CYS A 259 -2.78 1.36 -15.05
C CYS A 259 -2.34 2.37 -16.12
N HIS A 260 -3.05 3.49 -16.22
CA HIS A 260 -2.81 4.52 -17.23
C HIS A 260 -2.51 5.87 -16.59
N TYR A 261 -1.40 6.49 -16.99
CA TYR A 261 -0.99 7.83 -16.56
C TYR A 261 -0.50 8.63 -17.78
N SER A 262 -0.69 9.96 -17.73
CA SER A 262 -0.14 10.84 -18.76
C SER A 262 1.39 10.79 -18.76
N GLU A 263 2.02 11.14 -19.89
CA GLU A 263 3.48 11.20 -19.97
C GLU A 263 4.06 12.18 -18.92
N ASP A 264 3.43 13.34 -18.74
CA ASP A 264 3.86 14.33 -17.75
C ASP A 264 3.78 13.78 -16.32
N ASP A 265 2.70 13.06 -15.98
CA ASP A 265 2.53 12.44 -14.66
C ASP A 265 3.53 11.32 -14.42
N ALA A 266 3.77 10.48 -15.43
CA ALA A 266 4.76 9.42 -15.37
C ALA A 266 6.16 9.99 -15.15
N ARG A 267 6.54 11.04 -15.90
CA ARG A 267 7.85 11.70 -15.75
C ARG A 267 7.99 12.42 -14.42
N GLU A 268 6.92 12.99 -13.89
CA GLU A 268 6.93 13.59 -12.56
C GLU A 268 7.14 12.54 -11.47
N TRP A 269 6.39 11.44 -11.52
CA TRP A 269 6.53 10.32 -10.58
C TRP A 269 7.95 9.73 -10.57
N LEU A 270 8.56 9.59 -11.76
CA LEU A 270 9.91 9.06 -11.91
C LEU A 270 11.02 9.88 -11.24
N LYS A 271 10.77 11.16 -10.92
CA LYS A 271 11.77 12.00 -10.22
C LYS A 271 11.99 11.57 -8.78
N ASP A 272 10.94 11.05 -8.14
CA ASP A 272 10.93 10.80 -6.71
C ASP A 272 11.02 9.32 -6.36
N VAL A 273 10.43 8.45 -7.18
CA VAL A 273 10.32 7.02 -6.85
C VAL A 273 11.68 6.34 -6.78
N LYS A 274 11.89 5.56 -5.72
CA LYS A 274 13.01 4.63 -5.63
C LYS A 274 12.52 3.28 -5.15
N PHE A 275 12.92 2.25 -5.86
CA PHE A 275 12.78 0.87 -5.42
C PHE A 275 13.94 0.50 -4.49
N VAL A 276 13.84 -0.65 -3.83
CA VAL A 276 14.96 -1.18 -3.02
C VAL A 276 16.06 -1.75 -3.93
N ASP A 277 17.31 -1.71 -3.47
CA ASP A 277 18.46 -2.28 -4.22
C ASP A 277 18.41 -3.82 -4.29
N GLY A 278 17.77 -4.45 -3.31
CA GLY A 278 17.44 -5.87 -3.31
C GLY A 278 16.11 -6.08 -2.59
N THR A 279 15.29 -7.01 -3.06
CA THR A 279 13.91 -7.19 -2.60
C THR A 279 13.78 -8.11 -1.39
N LYS A 280 14.73 -9.03 -1.19
CA LYS A 280 14.70 -10.00 -0.07
C LYS A 280 14.85 -9.32 1.29
N GLY A 281 14.04 -9.76 2.26
CA GLY A 281 14.14 -9.35 3.65
C GLY A 281 13.46 -8.03 3.98
N VAL A 282 13.16 -7.84 5.26
CA VAL A 282 12.45 -6.70 5.84
C VAL A 282 13.30 -6.07 6.93
N ASP A 283 13.37 -4.74 6.96
CA ASP A 283 14.00 -4.01 8.06
C ASP A 283 13.07 -3.98 9.30
N LYS A 284 13.51 -4.64 10.37
CA LYS A 284 12.77 -4.70 11.64
C LYS A 284 12.47 -3.31 12.23
N LYS A 285 13.34 -2.32 12.04
CA LYS A 285 13.12 -0.94 12.51
C LYS A 285 11.98 -0.27 11.77
N VAL A 286 11.89 -0.46 10.45
CA VAL A 286 10.76 0.01 9.64
C VAL A 286 9.48 -0.65 10.15
N ALA A 287 9.47 -1.98 10.27
CA ALA A 287 8.29 -2.69 10.77
C ALA A 287 7.84 -2.20 12.17
N SER A 288 8.78 -2.03 13.11
CA SER A 288 8.50 -1.48 14.44
C SER A 288 7.89 -0.07 14.37
N SER A 289 8.45 0.82 13.53
CA SER A 289 7.91 2.19 13.40
C SER A 289 6.47 2.21 12.87
N VAL A 290 6.13 1.31 11.95
CA VAL A 290 4.77 1.18 11.42
C VAL A 290 3.82 0.62 12.47
N VAL A 291 4.26 -0.35 13.27
CA VAL A 291 3.48 -0.88 14.41
C VAL A 291 3.12 0.24 15.39
N ASP A 292 4.05 1.13 15.72
CA ASP A 292 3.80 2.25 16.64
C ASP A 292 2.75 3.22 16.07
N VAL A 293 2.80 3.49 14.77
CA VAL A 293 1.79 4.33 14.11
C VAL A 293 0.42 3.64 14.08
N LEU A 294 0.38 2.35 13.77
CA LEU A 294 -0.86 1.56 13.75
C LEU A 294 -1.53 1.48 15.13
N LYS A 295 -0.74 1.41 16.20
CA LYS A 295 -1.23 1.54 17.57
C LYS A 295 -1.81 2.92 17.80
N GLY A 296 -1.08 3.98 17.48
CA GLY A 296 -1.59 5.36 17.61
C GLY A 296 -2.95 5.51 16.93
N ALA A 297 -3.07 4.98 15.71
CA ALA A 297 -4.28 4.99 14.90
C ALA A 297 -5.40 4.04 15.39
N ASN A 298 -5.23 3.34 16.51
CA ASN A 298 -6.13 2.31 17.03
C ASN A 298 -6.52 1.25 15.98
N VAL A 299 -5.64 0.97 15.02
CA VAL A 299 -5.84 -0.10 14.02
C VAL A 299 -5.46 -1.45 14.59
N ILE A 300 -4.49 -1.47 15.52
CA ILE A 300 -4.10 -2.63 16.31
C ILE A 300 -4.09 -2.25 17.80
N GLY A 301 -4.22 -3.24 18.69
CA GLY A 301 -4.28 -2.99 20.13
C GLY A 301 -3.01 -2.34 20.70
N GLN A 302 -3.17 -1.43 21.66
CA GLN A 302 -2.05 -0.69 22.28
C GLN A 302 -0.99 -1.60 22.93
N ALA A 303 -1.42 -2.75 23.46
CA ALA A 303 -0.54 -3.73 24.10
C ALA A 303 0.16 -4.68 23.12
N VAL A 304 -0.14 -4.61 21.82
CA VAL A 304 0.54 -5.43 20.80
C VAL A 304 2.04 -5.14 20.84
N THR A 305 2.88 -6.16 20.77
CA THR A 305 4.32 -5.96 20.60
C THR A 305 4.75 -6.78 19.40
N LEU A 306 5.71 -6.26 18.63
CA LEU A 306 6.28 -7.00 17.52
C LEU A 306 7.21 -8.08 18.09
N VAL A 307 6.85 -9.35 17.94
CA VAL A 307 7.69 -10.47 18.36
C VAL A 307 8.16 -11.29 17.16
N ASP A 308 9.29 -11.98 17.33
CA ASP A 308 9.80 -12.87 16.29
C ASP A 308 8.82 -14.03 16.08
N GLY A 309 8.56 -14.39 14.83
CA GLY A 309 7.56 -15.41 14.47
C GLY A 309 6.15 -14.87 14.21
N ASP A 310 5.88 -13.57 14.41
CA ASP A 310 4.57 -12.99 14.09
C ASP A 310 4.23 -12.93 12.59
N GLY A 311 5.20 -13.20 11.73
CA GLY A 311 5.13 -13.08 10.27
C GLY A 311 5.41 -11.67 9.74
N VAL A 312 5.48 -10.65 10.61
CA VAL A 312 5.75 -9.25 10.20
C VAL A 312 7.17 -9.06 9.69
N VAL A 313 8.14 -9.78 10.27
CA VAL A 313 9.50 -9.92 9.74
C VAL A 313 9.70 -11.41 9.45
N GLY A 314 9.15 -11.88 8.33
CA GLY A 314 9.26 -13.28 7.91
C GLY A 314 10.68 -13.63 7.45
N ILE A 315 11.36 -12.67 6.81
CA ILE A 315 12.78 -12.75 6.50
C ILE A 315 13.40 -11.41 6.94
N SER A 316 14.43 -11.45 7.77
CA SER A 316 15.16 -10.22 8.14
C SER A 316 16.10 -9.79 7.02
N ARG A 317 16.22 -8.48 6.84
CA ARG A 317 17.36 -7.85 6.15
C ARG A 317 18.48 -7.54 7.14
#